data_AF-A0A8H7XZ31-F1
#
_entry.id   AF-A0A8H7XZ31-F1
#
_cell.length_a   1.000
_cell.length_b   1.000
_cell.length_c   1.000
_cell.angle_alpha   90.00
_cell.angle_beta   90.00
_cell.angle_gamma   90.00
#
_symmetry.space_group_name_H-M   'P 1'
#
loop_
_entity.id
_entity.type
_entity.pdbx_description
1 polymer ?
#
loop_
_entity_poly.entity_id
_entity_poly.type
_entity_poly.pdbx_seq_one_letter_code
_entity_poly.pdbx_strand_id
1 'polypeptide(L)'
;MTQFLVKMLREQPRRKLKDVLTLVSHDIHRSYIEMHDESRDYKRQVKKWNTEIKLGKKKKVIPPPNLEIHNFQDPQISSLRPLNMDRYFEP
;
A
#
# COMPACT_ATOMS: atom_id res chain seq x y z
N MET A 1 -1.63 2.42 -6.84
CA MET A 1 -2.85 2.97 -7.48
C MET A 1 -3.57 1.97 -8.37
N THR A 2 -2.98 1.55 -9.50
CA THR A 2 -3.65 0.72 -10.52
C THR A 2 -4.11 -0.65 -10.01
N GLN A 3 -3.31 -1.33 -9.18
CA GLN A 3 -3.67 -2.65 -8.64
C GLN A 3 -4.92 -2.61 -7.73
N PHE A 4 -5.00 -1.63 -6.82
CA PHE A 4 -6.14 -1.47 -5.92
C PHE A 4 -7.41 -1.07 -6.69
N LEU A 5 -7.29 -0.18 -7.67
CA LEU A 5 -8.42 0.19 -8.53
C LEU A 5 -8.93 -1.02 -9.33
N VAL A 6 -8.03 -1.79 -9.96
CA VAL A 6 -8.42 -2.99 -10.73
C VAL A 6 -9.06 -4.04 -9.83
N LYS A 7 -8.50 -4.30 -8.64
CA LYS A 7 -9.08 -5.21 -7.66
C LYS A 7 -10.50 -4.79 -7.30
N MET A 8 -10.68 -3.50 -7.01
CA MET A 8 -11.96 -2.94 -6.63
C MET A 8 -13.02 -3.08 -7.74
N LEU A 9 -12.66 -2.73 -8.98
CA LEU A 9 -13.58 -2.80 -10.12
C LEU A 9 -13.95 -4.25 -10.48
N ARG A 10 -13.08 -5.22 -10.18
CA ARG A 10 -13.40 -6.65 -10.34
C ARG A 10 -14.43 -7.13 -9.33
N GLU A 11 -14.36 -6.67 -8.08
CA GLU A 11 -15.30 -7.05 -7.03
C GLU A 11 -16.66 -6.39 -7.22
N GLN A 12 -16.68 -5.10 -7.53
CA GLN A 12 -17.89 -4.34 -7.80
C GLN A 12 -17.66 -3.32 -8.94
N PRO A 13 -18.15 -3.62 -10.15
CA PRO A 13 -17.86 -2.81 -11.34
C PRO A 13 -18.63 -1.49 -11.37
N ARG A 14 -19.71 -1.35 -10.58
CA ARG A 14 -20.53 -0.12 -10.50
C ARG A 14 -20.46 0.46 -9.10
N ARG A 15 -19.65 1.50 -8.94
CA ARG A 15 -19.56 2.31 -7.71
C ARG A 15 -19.59 3.79 -8.06
N LYS A 16 -20.00 4.63 -7.12
CA LYS A 16 -19.92 6.08 -7.33
C LYS A 16 -18.46 6.52 -7.30
N LEU A 17 -18.14 7.58 -8.03
CA LEU A 17 -16.78 8.10 -8.11
C LEU A 17 -16.18 8.41 -6.72
N LYS A 18 -16.98 8.99 -5.81
CA LYS A 18 -16.55 9.21 -4.43
C LYS A 18 -16.17 7.92 -3.70
N ASP A 19 -16.98 6.88 -3.84
CA ASP A 19 -16.78 5.62 -3.14
C ASP A 19 -15.51 4.92 -3.66
N VAL A 20 -15.27 5.01 -4.98
CA VAL A 20 -14.05 4.50 -5.60
C VAL A 20 -12.82 5.18 -5.01
N LEU A 21 -12.78 6.51 -4.97
CA LEU A 21 -11.62 7.25 -4.46
C LEU A 21 -11.39 7.00 -2.97
N THR A 22 -12.45 7.00 -2.16
CA THR A 22 -12.36 6.73 -0.72
C THR A 22 -11.81 5.32 -0.46
N LEU A 23 -12.33 4.31 -1.15
CA LEU A 23 -11.90 2.93 -0.93
C LEU A 23 -10.48 2.69 -1.45
N VAL A 24 -10.10 3.30 -2.58
CA VAL A 24 -8.73 3.21 -3.10
C VAL A 24 -7.76 3.85 -2.11
N SER A 25 -8.11 5.01 -1.54
CA SER A 25 -7.30 5.66 -0.51
C SER A 25 -7.12 4.75 0.71
N HIS A 26 -8.20 4.15 1.22
CA HIS A 26 -8.13 3.24 2.36
C HIS A 26 -7.27 1.99 2.08
N ASP A 27 -7.41 1.37 0.92
CA ASP A 27 -6.66 0.16 0.58
C ASP A 27 -5.16 0.47 0.42
N ILE A 28 -4.83 1.59 -0.22
CA ILE A 28 -3.44 2.06 -0.31
C ILE A 28 -2.91 2.33 1.09
N HIS A 29 -3.65 3.08 1.91
CA HIS A 29 -3.22 3.41 3.26
C HIS A 29 -2.95 2.15 4.10
N ARG A 30 -3.85 1.16 4.03
CA ARG A 30 -3.66 -0.14 4.70
C ARG A 30 -2.39 -0.84 4.23
N SER A 31 -2.16 -0.91 2.91
CA SER A 31 -0.96 -1.54 2.38
C SER A 31 0.33 -0.85 2.85
N TYR A 32 0.31 0.47 3.01
CA TYR A 32 1.45 1.22 3.51
C TYR A 32 1.72 0.94 4.99
N ILE A 33 0.67 0.79 5.81
CA ILE A 33 0.80 0.37 7.20
C ILE A 33 1.44 -1.02 7.28
N GLU A 34 0.93 -1.99 6.51
CA GLU A 34 1.45 -3.36 6.49
C GLU A 34 2.93 -3.37 6.09
N MET A 35 3.30 -2.65 5.03
CA MET A 35 4.71 -2.51 4.61
C MET A 35 5.58 -1.84 5.68
N HIS A 36 5.05 -0.87 6.42
CA HIS A 36 5.78 -0.22 7.50
C HIS A 36 6.04 -1.20 8.66
N ASP A 37 5.06 -2.02 9.02
CA ASP A 37 5.22 -3.03 10.06
C ASP A 37 6.22 -4.12 9.65
N GLU A 38 6.16 -4.60 8.40
CA GLU A 38 7.16 -5.52 7.84
C GLU A 38 8.58 -4.95 7.90
N SER A 39 8.75 -3.66 7.57
CA SER A 39 10.04 -2.97 7.65
C SER A 39 10.56 -2.88 9.08
N ARG A 40 9.68 -2.62 10.06
CA ARG A 40 10.05 -2.61 11.49
C ARG A 40 10.46 -3.98 11.98
N ASP A 41 9.72 -5.02 11.58
CA ASP A 41 10.03 -6.39 11.96
C ASP A 41 11.32 -6.87 11.32
N TYR A 42 11.59 -6.50 10.06
CA TYR A 42 12.89 -6.72 9.45
C TYR A 42 14.01 -6.06 10.26
N LYS A 43 13.88 -4.78 10.62
CA LYS A 43 14.88 -4.08 11.46
C LYS A 43 15.11 -4.79 12.80
N ARG A 44 14.05 -5.31 13.43
CA ARG A 44 14.15 -6.11 14.66
C ARG A 44 14.89 -7.43 14.41
N GLN A 45 14.58 -8.14 13.33
CA GLN A 45 15.24 -9.39 12.96
C GLN A 45 16.73 -9.18 12.65
N VAL A 46 17.09 -8.11 11.92
CA VAL A 46 18.49 -7.75 11.67
C VAL A 46 19.23 -7.43 12.97
N LYS A 47 18.61 -6.71 13.91
CA LYS A 47 19.21 -6.44 15.22
C LYS A 47 19.48 -7.73 15.99
N LYS A 48 18.51 -8.65 16.03
CA LYS A 48 18.68 -9.99 16.64
C LYS A 48 19.77 -10.79 15.96
N TRP A 49 19.78 -10.80 14.62
CA TRP A 49 20.80 -11.47 13.83
C TRP A 49 22.21 -10.93 14.10
N ASN A 50 22.38 -9.61 14.16
CA ASN A 50 23.67 -9.00 14.50
C ASN A 50 24.14 -9.39 15.91
N THR A 51 23.24 -9.55 16.88
CA THR A 51 23.60 -10.07 18.20
C THR A 51 23.94 -11.56 18.18
N GLU A 52 23.25 -12.36 17.37
CA GLU A 52 23.47 -13.80 17.23
C GLU A 52 24.73 -14.14 16.43
N ILE A 53 25.10 -13.33 15.44
CA ILE A 53 26.38 -13.44 14.73
C ILE A 53 27.55 -13.17 15.66
N LYS A 54 27.44 -12.17 16.55
CA LYS A 54 28.44 -11.96 17.61
C LYS A 54 28.58 -13.19 18.52
N LEU A 55 27.54 -14.02 18.61
CA LEU A 55 27.49 -15.29 19.33
C LEU A 55 27.78 -16.53 18.44
N GLY A 56 28.18 -16.34 17.18
CA GLY A 56 28.61 -17.40 16.27
C GLY A 56 27.52 -18.15 15.49
N LYS A 57 26.24 -17.73 15.53
CA LYS A 57 25.14 -18.38 14.79
C LYS A 57 24.91 -17.73 13.42
N LYS A 58 24.83 -18.55 12.35
CA LYS A 58 24.69 -18.11 10.95
C LYS A 58 23.30 -18.44 10.38
N LYS A 59 22.34 -17.53 10.48
CA LYS A 59 21.11 -17.56 9.64
C LYS A 59 21.01 -16.26 8.85
N LYS A 60 20.79 -16.31 7.54
CA LYS A 60 20.67 -15.10 6.69
C LYS A 60 19.27 -14.49 6.87
N VAL A 61 19.20 -13.19 7.12
CA VAL A 61 17.93 -12.42 7.09
C VAL A 61 17.72 -11.92 5.66
N ILE A 62 16.53 -12.13 5.10
CA ILE A 62 16.18 -11.68 3.75
C ILE A 62 15.63 -10.24 3.86
N PRO A 63 16.17 -9.27 3.11
CA PRO A 63 15.66 -7.90 3.11
C PRO A 63 14.27 -7.83 2.46
N PRO A 64 13.36 -7.00 3.00
CA PRO A 64 12.13 -6.67 2.29
C PRO A 64 12.48 -5.91 0.99
N PRO A 65 11.60 -5.97 -0.02
CA PRO A 65 11.78 -5.19 -1.26
C PRO A 65 11.96 -3.70 -0.93
N ASN A 66 12.83 -3.01 -1.68
CA ASN A 66 13.01 -1.56 -1.57
C ASN A 66 11.72 -0.86 -2.01
N LEU A 67 10.84 -0.57 -1.05
CA LEU A 67 9.57 0.12 -1.25
C LEU A 67 9.68 1.53 -0.66
N GLU A 68 9.28 2.54 -1.42
CA GLU A 68 9.23 3.94 -0.99
C GLU A 68 8.05 4.15 -0.01
N ILE A 69 8.25 3.76 1.25
CA ILE A 69 7.23 3.80 2.30
C ILE A 69 6.85 5.23 2.71
N HIS A 70 7.68 6.22 2.39
CA HIS A 70 7.47 7.63 2.77
C HIS A 70 6.74 8.47 1.73
N ASN A 71 6.53 7.94 0.52
CA ASN A 71 5.90 8.66 -0.58
C ASN A 71 4.41 8.27 -0.69
N PHE A 72 3.69 8.31 0.43
CA PHE A 72 2.24 8.10 0.41
C PHE A 72 1.56 9.34 -0.18
N GLN A 73 0.74 9.14 -1.20
CA GLN A 73 -0.08 10.18 -1.80
C GLN A 73 -1.51 9.68 -1.89
N ASP A 74 -2.45 10.57 -1.56
CA ASP A 74 -3.86 10.27 -1.77
C ASP A 74 -4.17 10.13 -3.26
N PRO A 75 -5.10 9.24 -3.62
CA PRO A 75 -5.56 9.11 -4.99
C PRO A 75 -6.22 10.42 -5.45
N GLN A 76 -5.67 11.04 -6.49
CA GLN A 76 -6.22 12.23 -7.11
C GLN A 76 -6.82 11.90 -8.48
N ILE A 77 -7.94 12.56 -8.80
CA ILE A 77 -8.53 12.54 -10.13
C ILE A 77 -8.66 13.96 -10.65
N SER A 78 -8.28 14.17 -11.91
CA SER A 78 -8.42 15.43 -12.61
C SER A 78 -9.45 15.29 -13.73
N SER A 79 -10.14 16.38 -14.05
CA SER A 79 -11.14 16.41 -15.11
C SER A 79 -11.16 17.77 -15.80
N LEU A 80 -11.45 17.76 -17.09
CA LEU A 80 -11.66 18.95 -17.91
C LEU A 80 -12.97 19.68 -17.56
N ARG A 81 -13.92 18.98 -16.92
CA ARG A 81 -15.23 19.50 -16.52
C ARG A 81 -15.50 19.22 -15.04
N PRO A 82 -16.36 19.99 -14.37
CA PRO A 82 -16.74 19.71 -12.98
C PRO A 82 -17.17 18.25 -12.81
N LEU A 83 -16.57 17.59 -11.81
CA LEU A 83 -16.84 16.19 -11.52
C LEU A 83 -18.11 16.07 -10.68
N ASN A 84 -19.04 15.23 -11.15
CA ASN A 84 -20.13 14.78 -10.30
C ASN A 84 -19.69 13.53 -9.54
N MET A 85 -19.38 13.72 -8.26
CA MET A 85 -18.85 12.67 -7.37
C MET A 85 -19.88 11.57 -7.06
N ASP A 86 -21.17 11.84 -7.25
CA ASP A 86 -22.27 10.88 -7.07
C ASP A 86 -22.57 10.07 -8.33
N ARG A 87 -21.95 10.41 -9.46
CA ARG A 87 -22.07 9.64 -10.70
C ARG A 87 -21.37 8.29 -10.53
N TYR A 88 -21.93 7.24 -11.12
CA TYR A 88 -21.25 5.96 -11.25
C TYR A 88 -19.96 6.13 -12.07
N PHE A 89 -18.89 5.53 -11.55
CA PHE A 89 -17.64 5.41 -12.26
C PHE A 89 -17.79 4.38 -13.37
N GLU A 90 -17.61 4.84 -14.60
CA GLU A 90 -17.65 4.02 -15.81
C GLU A 90 -16.22 4.01 -16.38
N PRO A 91 -15.47 2.90 -16.19
CA PRO A 91 -14.10 2.77 -16.68
C PRO A 91 -14.00 2.63 -18.20
#